data_AF-A0A5B8VQ58-F1
#
_entry.id   AF-A0A5B8VQ58-F1
#
_cell.length_a   1.000
_cell.length_b   1.000
_cell.length_c   1.000
_cell.angle_alpha   90.00
_cell.angle_beta   90.00
_cell.angle_gamma   90.00
#
_symmetry.space_group_name_H-M   'P 1'
#
loop_
_entity.id
_entity.type
_entity.pdbx_description
1 polymer ?
#
loop_
_entity_poly.entity_id
_entity_poly.type
_entity_poly.pdbx_seq_one_letter_code
_entity_poly.pdbx_strand_id
1 'polypeptide(L)'
;MISNALRKRKMGQVLKTLREKSYISRSALTHLTGISGSTICRIENGRANIQAYSFDRVCMFFEIYPEDLLDLSPEVISEIARKKRLNPYIIDGNADQNAGIMVVESQASFLKHTRIIELLVNEGHLNKFKRVSEIKQLILDNYQKSIPSSVISNALKSNKDIKCVQPAKKNYKLYKAVRIFKPKTCK
;
A
#
# COMPACT_ATOMS: atom_id res chain seq x y z
N MET A 1 12.23 29.72 -12.17
CA MET A 1 11.84 29.39 -10.79
C MET A 1 10.47 28.73 -10.78
N ILE A 2 10.29 27.62 -10.07
CA ILE A 2 8.98 26.96 -9.93
C ILE A 2 8.08 27.87 -9.08
N SER A 3 6.84 28.11 -9.49
CA SER A 3 5.91 28.93 -8.71
C SER A 3 5.57 28.25 -7.37
N ASN A 4 5.40 29.04 -6.30
CA ASN A 4 5.07 28.51 -4.96
C ASN A 4 3.79 27.64 -4.98
N ALA A 5 2.81 27.97 -5.82
CA ALA A 5 1.61 27.16 -6.01
C ALA A 5 1.92 25.79 -6.63
N LEU A 6 2.82 25.74 -7.63
CA LEU A 6 3.25 24.48 -8.25
C LEU A 6 4.07 23.63 -7.27
N ARG A 7 4.91 24.26 -6.44
CA ARG A 7 5.67 23.59 -5.37
C ARG A 7 4.74 22.87 -4.38
N LYS A 8 3.74 23.58 -3.86
CA LYS A 8 2.74 23.02 -2.92
C LYS A 8 1.96 21.86 -3.54
N ARG A 9 1.58 21.98 -4.81
CA ARG A 9 0.86 20.92 -5.55
C ARG A 9 1.71 19.65 -5.69
N LYS A 10 3.00 19.79 -6.00
CA LYS A 10 3.92 18.65 -6.08
C LYS A 10 4.09 17.97 -4.72
N MET A 11 4.34 18.72 -3.66
CA MET A 11 4.50 18.18 -2.30
C MET A 11 3.25 17.42 -1.84
N GLY A 12 2.06 17.98 -2.06
CA GLY A 12 0.79 17.30 -1.78
C GLY A 12 0.63 15.99 -2.55
N GLN A 13 1.00 15.97 -3.83
CA GLN A 13 0.94 14.77 -4.66
C GLN A 13 1.92 13.68 -4.19
N VAL A 14 3.11 14.07 -3.71
CA VAL A 14 4.08 13.13 -3.13
C VAL A 14 3.52 12.51 -1.85
N LEU A 15 2.96 13.31 -0.94
CA LEU A 15 2.31 12.80 0.28
C LEU A 15 1.13 11.87 -0.02
N LYS A 16 0.32 12.21 -1.03
CA LYS A 16 -0.75 11.34 -1.53
C LYS A 16 -0.20 10.01 -2.03
N THR A 17 0.88 10.05 -2.79
CA THR A 17 1.54 8.86 -3.33
C THR A 17 2.10 7.99 -2.22
N LEU A 18 2.76 8.59 -1.23
CA LEU A 18 3.24 7.90 -0.03
C LEU A 18 2.09 7.20 0.70
N ARG A 19 0.98 7.92 0.95
CA ARG A 19 -0.20 7.35 1.59
C ARG A 19 -0.77 6.17 0.81
N GLU A 20 -0.96 6.32 -0.50
CA GLU A 20 -1.56 5.29 -1.36
C GLU A 20 -0.66 4.05 -1.49
N LYS A 21 0.66 4.24 -1.64
CA LYS A 21 1.64 3.13 -1.67
C LYS A 21 1.81 2.45 -0.31
N SER A 22 1.49 3.17 0.77
CA SER A 22 1.43 2.62 2.14
C SER A 22 0.10 1.95 2.46
N TYR A 23 -0.88 1.97 1.54
CA TYR A 23 -2.24 1.44 1.71
C TYR A 23 -3.05 2.08 2.85
N ILE A 24 -2.77 3.33 3.17
CA ILE A 24 -3.44 4.07 4.24
C ILE A 24 -4.63 4.85 3.64
N SER A 25 -5.83 4.72 4.22
CA SER A 25 -6.97 5.56 3.82
C SER A 25 -6.82 6.98 4.38
N ARG A 26 -7.57 7.97 3.89
CA ARG A 26 -7.52 9.32 4.52
C ARG A 26 -8.12 9.30 5.92
N SER A 27 -9.14 8.48 6.15
CA SER A 27 -9.73 8.23 7.48
C SER A 27 -8.66 7.68 8.42
N ALA A 28 -7.90 6.67 7.98
CA ALA A 28 -6.77 6.13 8.70
C ALA A 28 -5.72 7.18 9.07
N LEU A 29 -5.30 7.96 8.08
CA LEU A 29 -4.31 9.00 8.29
C LEU A 29 -4.85 10.08 9.24
N THR A 30 -6.15 10.35 9.23
CA THR A 30 -6.82 11.26 10.20
C THR A 30 -6.63 10.76 11.62
N HIS A 31 -6.90 9.49 11.87
CA HIS A 31 -6.71 8.88 13.19
C HIS A 31 -5.24 8.85 13.62
N LEU A 32 -4.34 8.48 12.71
CA LEU A 32 -2.90 8.35 13.00
C LEU A 32 -2.21 9.68 13.24
N THR A 33 -2.64 10.74 12.55
CA THR A 33 -2.03 12.08 12.66
C THR A 33 -2.82 13.01 13.56
N GLY A 34 -4.06 12.69 13.93
CA GLY A 34 -4.98 13.59 14.62
C GLY A 34 -5.37 14.83 13.79
N ILE A 35 -5.21 14.79 12.47
CA ILE A 35 -5.56 15.89 11.55
C ILE A 35 -6.86 15.54 10.85
N SER A 36 -7.81 16.47 10.79
CA SER A 36 -9.08 16.21 10.09
C SER A 36 -8.90 15.77 8.63
N GLY A 37 -9.77 14.86 8.17
CA GLY A 37 -9.73 14.36 6.80
C GLY A 37 -9.88 15.45 5.74
N SER A 38 -10.59 16.55 6.06
CA SER A 38 -10.70 17.72 5.18
C SER A 38 -9.37 18.48 5.04
N THR A 39 -8.61 18.60 6.12
CA THR A 39 -7.27 19.19 6.11
C THR A 39 -6.28 18.30 5.36
N ILE A 40 -6.30 16.98 5.60
CA ILE A 40 -5.49 16.01 4.83
C ILE A 40 -5.81 16.11 3.33
N CYS A 41 -7.09 16.17 2.96
CA CYS A 41 -7.51 16.34 1.57
C CYS A 41 -6.97 17.65 0.96
N ARG A 42 -6.99 18.76 1.71
CA ARG A 42 -6.41 20.03 1.26
C ARG A 42 -4.89 19.94 1.08
N ILE A 43 -4.19 19.25 1.98
CA ILE A 43 -2.76 18.96 1.91
C ILE A 43 -2.42 18.19 0.64
N GLU A 44 -3.07 17.05 0.40
CA GLU A 44 -2.82 16.21 -0.78
C GLU A 44 -3.05 16.94 -2.10
N ASN A 45 -4.00 17.88 -2.12
CA ASN A 45 -4.32 18.69 -3.31
C ASN A 45 -3.45 19.96 -3.42
N GLY A 46 -2.54 20.20 -2.48
CA GLY A 46 -1.65 21.38 -2.48
C GLY A 46 -2.40 22.71 -2.42
N ARG A 47 -3.52 22.78 -1.69
CA ARG A 47 -4.34 23.99 -1.58
C ARG A 47 -3.60 25.11 -0.82
N ALA A 48 -4.00 26.35 -1.09
CA ALA A 48 -3.51 27.52 -0.34
C ALA A 48 -4.02 27.49 1.12
N ASN A 49 -3.29 28.15 2.03
CA ASN A 49 -3.63 28.34 3.46
C ASN A 49 -3.69 27.07 4.32
N ILE A 50 -2.91 26.05 3.99
CA ILE A 50 -2.67 24.94 4.92
C ILE A 50 -1.78 25.45 6.06
N GLN A 51 -2.19 25.18 7.30
CA GLN A 51 -1.36 25.45 8.48
C GLN A 51 -0.09 24.58 8.43
N ALA A 52 1.08 25.22 8.58
CA ALA A 52 2.38 24.54 8.56
C ALA A 52 2.40 23.35 9.53
N TYR A 53 1.91 23.54 10.76
CA TYR A 53 1.81 22.48 11.77
C TYR A 53 1.09 21.21 11.29
N SER A 54 -0.03 21.35 10.57
CA SER A 54 -0.76 20.19 10.04
C SER A 54 0.02 19.51 8.92
N PHE A 55 0.68 20.30 8.07
CA PHE A 55 1.53 19.75 7.02
C PHE A 55 2.72 18.98 7.60
N ASP A 56 3.41 19.56 8.58
CA ASP A 56 4.56 18.97 9.25
C ASP A 56 4.18 17.67 9.94
N ARG A 57 3.03 17.62 10.62
CA ARG A 57 2.52 16.38 11.25
C ARG A 57 2.29 15.24 10.24
N VAL A 58 1.82 15.53 9.02
CA VAL A 58 1.72 14.51 7.96
C VAL A 58 3.11 14.08 7.50
N CYS A 59 4.06 15.00 7.35
CA CYS A 59 5.43 14.69 6.95
C CYS A 59 6.16 13.84 8.01
N MET A 60 6.03 14.21 9.28
CA MET A 60 6.54 13.47 10.44
C MET A 60 5.99 12.05 10.50
N PHE A 61 4.70 11.86 10.19
CA PHE A 61 4.13 10.50 10.13
C PHE A 61 4.90 9.61 9.14
N PHE A 62 5.31 10.15 8.00
CA PHE A 62 6.14 9.46 7.01
C PHE A 62 7.64 9.51 7.30
N GLU A 63 8.08 10.15 8.39
CA GLU A 63 9.49 10.39 8.74
C GLU A 63 10.25 11.15 7.64
N ILE A 64 9.64 12.20 7.10
CA ILE A 64 10.21 13.05 6.05
C ILE A 64 10.15 14.50 6.50
N TYR A 65 11.16 15.29 6.14
CA TYR A 65 11.11 16.75 6.30
C TYR A 65 10.40 17.42 5.11
N PRO A 66 9.59 18.47 5.33
CA PRO A 66 8.89 19.20 4.27
C PRO A 66 9.76 19.59 3.07
N GLU A 67 10.99 20.02 3.32
CA GLU A 67 11.97 20.45 2.34
C GLU A 67 12.39 19.33 1.36
N ASP A 68 12.48 18.09 1.84
CA ASP A 68 12.98 16.95 1.07
C ASP A 68 11.94 16.41 0.08
N LEU A 69 10.65 16.72 0.29
CA LEU A 69 9.53 16.13 -0.48
C LEU A 69 9.65 16.29 -2.00
N LEU A 70 10.35 17.32 -2.47
CA LEU A 70 10.49 17.60 -3.90
C LEU A 70 11.62 16.83 -4.55
N ASP A 71 12.58 16.37 -3.75
CA ASP A 71 13.80 15.72 -4.20
C ASP A 71 13.73 14.20 -4.04
N LEU A 72 12.63 13.67 -3.49
CA LEU A 72 12.40 12.24 -3.34
C LEU A 72 12.29 11.55 -4.70
N SER A 73 13.16 10.57 -4.93
CA SER A 73 13.06 9.67 -6.09
C SER A 73 11.90 8.67 -5.93
N PRO A 74 11.38 8.11 -7.03
CA PRO A 74 10.34 7.08 -6.99
C PRO A 74 10.71 5.84 -6.15
N GLU A 75 11.98 5.48 -6.12
CA GLU A 75 12.55 4.37 -5.35
C GLU A 75 12.48 4.67 -3.86
N VAL A 76 12.92 5.88 -3.44
CA VAL A 76 12.86 6.33 -2.05
C VAL A 76 11.41 6.41 -1.56
N ILE A 77 10.50 6.97 -2.37
CA ILE A 77 9.07 6.98 -2.05
C ILE A 77 8.54 5.57 -1.82
N SER A 78 8.96 4.61 -2.64
CA SER A 78 8.51 3.22 -2.52
C SER A 78 9.07 2.55 -1.26
N GLU A 79 10.31 2.87 -0.89
CA GLU A 79 10.94 2.36 0.33
C GLU A 79 10.31 2.95 1.60
N ILE A 80 10.08 4.26 1.63
CA ILE A 80 9.38 4.92 2.75
C ILE A 80 7.98 4.35 2.87
N ALA A 81 7.25 4.27 1.75
CA ALA A 81 5.92 3.69 1.76
C ALA A 81 5.96 2.23 2.24
N ARG A 82 6.95 1.44 1.84
CA ARG A 82 7.14 0.06 2.31
C ARG A 82 7.36 -0.02 3.82
N LYS A 83 8.20 0.85 4.39
CA LYS A 83 8.42 0.96 5.84
C LYS A 83 7.16 1.41 6.57
N LYS A 84 6.39 2.31 5.96
CA LYS A 84 5.16 2.91 6.50
C LYS A 84 3.89 2.16 6.11
N ARG A 85 4.02 0.98 5.49
CA ARG A 85 2.94 -0.01 5.39
C ARG A 85 2.60 -0.45 6.80
N LEU A 86 1.80 0.36 7.46
CA LEU A 86 0.98 -0.10 8.56
C LEU A 86 0.07 -1.18 7.97
N ASN A 87 0.17 -2.34 8.59
CA ASN A 87 -0.73 -3.46 8.44
C ASN A 87 -2.12 -3.13 7.86
N PRO A 88 -2.59 -3.87 6.85
CA PRO A 88 -3.69 -3.51 5.95
C PRO A 88 -5.11 -3.44 6.53
N TYR A 89 -5.29 -3.10 7.80
CA TYR A 89 -6.60 -2.88 8.42
C TYR A 89 -6.79 -1.46 8.94
N ILE A 90 -6.54 -0.47 8.08
CA ILE A 90 -7.34 0.75 8.13
C ILE A 90 -8.00 1.01 6.78
N ILE A 91 -8.74 -0.01 6.33
CA ILE A 91 -9.78 0.13 5.32
C ILE A 91 -11.07 0.23 6.14
N ASP A 92 -11.71 1.40 6.11
CA ASP A 92 -12.90 1.73 6.91
C ASP A 92 -13.87 0.54 7.05
N GLY A 93 -14.25 0.27 8.30
CA GLY A 93 -15.29 -0.68 8.64
C GLY A 93 -15.55 -0.62 10.14
N ASN A 94 -16.44 0.30 10.55
CA ASN A 94 -17.07 0.37 11.87
C ASN A 94 -16.13 0.13 13.07
N ALA A 95 -15.26 1.10 13.39
CA ALA A 95 -14.71 1.21 14.72
C ALA A 95 -15.66 2.11 15.53
N ASP A 96 -16.46 1.44 16.35
CA ASP A 96 -17.25 2.02 17.42
C ASP A 96 -16.42 3.02 18.24
N GLN A 97 -17.08 3.98 18.88
CA GLN A 97 -16.51 5.21 19.43
C GLN A 97 -15.54 5.03 20.62
N ASN A 98 -15.03 3.81 20.86
CA ASN A 98 -14.19 3.46 22.00
C ASN A 98 -13.06 2.49 21.59
N ALA A 99 -11.99 3.00 20.99
CA ALA A 99 -10.68 2.33 20.95
C ALA A 99 -9.62 3.44 20.72
N GLY A 100 -8.95 3.95 21.75
CA GLY A 100 -8.08 3.16 22.59
C GLY A 100 -6.89 2.71 21.74
N ILE A 101 -5.79 3.46 21.82
CA ILE A 101 -4.48 3.17 21.24
C ILE A 101 -4.20 1.66 21.31
N MET A 102 -4.17 0.94 20.19
CA MET A 102 -3.75 -0.47 20.18
C MET A 102 -2.41 -0.63 19.46
N VAL A 103 -1.48 -1.14 20.26
CA VAL A 103 -0.06 -1.37 20.04
C VAL A 103 0.18 -2.43 18.96
N VAL A 104 1.28 -2.18 18.24
CA VAL A 104 2.16 -3.03 17.43
C VAL A 104 2.09 -4.54 17.75
N GLU A 105 1.44 -5.29 16.86
CA GLU A 105 1.09 -6.73 16.86
C GLU A 105 1.44 -7.62 15.66
N SER A 106 2.67 -7.73 15.13
CA SER A 106 3.06 -8.44 13.86
C SER A 106 1.92 -9.02 13.00
N GLN A 107 1.36 -8.19 12.12
CA GLN A 107 -0.08 -8.24 11.81
C GLN A 107 -0.45 -9.00 10.50
N ALA A 108 0.40 -9.90 10.05
CA ALA A 108 0.14 -10.75 8.89
C ALA A 108 -1.01 -11.74 9.10
N SER A 109 -1.23 -12.16 10.34
CA SER A 109 -2.18 -13.20 10.75
C SER A 109 -3.64 -12.89 10.38
N PHE A 110 -4.04 -11.61 10.32
CA PHE A 110 -5.44 -11.20 10.11
C PHE A 110 -5.84 -11.00 8.64
N LEU A 111 -4.89 -10.85 7.72
CA LEU A 111 -5.19 -10.73 6.29
C LEU A 111 -5.86 -11.99 5.74
N LYS A 112 -7.05 -11.85 5.15
CA LYS A 112 -7.63 -12.94 4.36
C LYS A 112 -6.65 -13.34 3.26
N HIS A 113 -6.45 -14.65 3.06
CA HIS A 113 -5.47 -15.16 2.11
C HIS A 113 -5.69 -14.62 0.70
N THR A 114 -6.94 -14.39 0.28
CA THR A 114 -7.29 -13.78 -1.01
C THR A 114 -6.69 -12.38 -1.18
N ARG A 115 -6.68 -11.57 -0.12
CA ARG A 115 -6.17 -10.20 -0.17
C ARG A 115 -4.66 -10.16 -0.37
N ILE A 116 -3.93 -11.07 0.26
CA ILE A 116 -2.47 -11.20 0.09
C ILE A 116 -2.13 -11.52 -1.38
N ILE A 117 -2.93 -12.39 -2.02
CA ILE A 117 -2.74 -12.73 -3.42
C ILE A 117 -2.99 -11.51 -4.34
N GLU A 118 -4.02 -10.72 -4.07
CA GLU A 118 -4.26 -9.47 -4.81
C GLU A 118 -3.10 -8.49 -4.68
N LEU A 119 -2.52 -8.34 -3.49
CA LEU A 119 -1.37 -7.47 -3.27
C LEU A 119 -0.16 -7.95 -4.08
N LEU A 120 0.15 -9.25 -4.06
CA LEU A 120 1.22 -9.82 -4.88
C LEU A 120 1.04 -9.59 -6.39
N VAL A 121 -0.20 -9.57 -6.88
CA VAL A 121 -0.52 -9.23 -8.27
C VAL A 121 -0.25 -7.75 -8.53
N ASN A 122 -0.76 -6.86 -7.67
CA ASN A 122 -0.63 -5.41 -7.83
C ASN A 122 0.81 -4.91 -7.71
N GLU A 123 1.61 -5.55 -6.87
CA GLU A 123 3.04 -5.25 -6.68
C GLU A 123 3.93 -5.83 -7.78
N GLY A 124 3.35 -6.59 -8.71
CA GLY A 124 4.09 -7.18 -9.82
C GLY A 124 4.94 -8.37 -9.43
N HIS A 125 4.82 -8.91 -8.22
CA HIS A 125 5.52 -10.11 -7.79
C HIS A 125 5.11 -11.34 -8.63
N LEU A 126 3.93 -11.32 -9.25
CA LEU A 126 3.44 -12.36 -10.16
C LEU A 126 3.55 -12.01 -11.65
N ASN A 127 4.43 -11.07 -12.04
CA ASN A 127 4.64 -10.70 -13.46
C ASN A 127 5.30 -11.81 -14.30
N LYS A 128 5.93 -12.78 -13.64
CA LYS A 128 6.50 -13.98 -14.27
C LYS A 128 5.85 -15.24 -13.69
N PHE A 129 5.89 -16.32 -14.45
CA PHE A 129 5.39 -17.61 -13.99
C PHE A 129 6.14 -18.06 -12.75
N LYS A 130 5.40 -18.35 -11.68
CA LYS A 130 5.92 -18.82 -10.40
C LYS A 130 5.16 -20.05 -9.92
N ARG A 131 5.86 -20.96 -9.23
CA ARG A 131 5.25 -22.10 -8.52
C ARG A 131 4.62 -21.64 -7.22
N VAL A 132 3.68 -22.43 -6.69
CA VAL A 132 3.07 -22.18 -5.38
C VAL A 132 4.11 -22.12 -4.26
N SER A 133 5.18 -22.90 -4.33
CA SER A 133 6.28 -22.85 -3.35
C SER A 133 7.00 -21.50 -3.37
N GLU A 134 7.29 -20.96 -4.56
CA GLU A 134 7.91 -19.65 -4.72
C GLU A 134 6.98 -18.52 -4.25
N ILE A 135 5.68 -18.65 -4.53
CA ILE A 135 4.67 -17.70 -4.05
C ILE A 135 4.55 -17.76 -2.53
N LYS A 136 4.56 -18.96 -1.95
CA LYS A 136 4.56 -19.15 -0.49
C LYS A 136 5.75 -18.47 0.16
N GLN A 137 6.94 -18.63 -0.42
CA GLN A 137 8.15 -17.97 0.09
C GLN A 137 8.02 -16.45 -0.01
N LEU A 138 7.54 -15.91 -1.14
CA LEU A 138 7.27 -14.47 -1.27
C LEU A 138 6.29 -13.95 -0.23
N ILE A 139 5.26 -14.72 0.11
CA ILE A 139 4.30 -14.33 1.15
C ILE A 139 4.98 -14.28 2.51
N LEU A 140 5.81 -15.28 2.82
CA LEU A 140 6.57 -15.31 4.07
C LEU A 140 7.56 -14.14 4.15
N ASP A 141 8.28 -13.86 3.08
CA ASP A 141 9.32 -12.81 3.07
C ASP A 141 8.71 -11.41 3.13
N ASN A 142 7.63 -11.14 2.38
CA ASN A 142 7.06 -9.80 2.25
C ASN A 142 6.00 -9.50 3.32
N TYR A 143 5.29 -10.54 3.79
CA TYR A 143 4.17 -10.39 4.69
C TYR A 143 4.38 -11.10 6.01
N GLN A 144 5.43 -11.90 6.21
CA GLN A 144 5.65 -12.68 7.44
C GLN A 144 4.46 -13.60 7.77
N LYS A 145 3.74 -14.08 6.74
CA LYS A 145 2.60 -15.00 6.90
C LYS A 145 2.92 -16.38 6.35
N SER A 146 2.70 -17.42 7.16
CA SER A 146 2.64 -18.79 6.66
C SER A 146 1.23 -19.10 6.16
N ILE A 147 1.10 -19.42 4.88
CA ILE A 147 -0.17 -19.84 4.26
C ILE A 147 0.02 -21.25 3.67
N PRO A 148 -0.94 -22.18 3.90
CA PRO A 148 -0.91 -23.49 3.26
C PRO A 148 -0.95 -23.39 1.73
N SER A 149 -0.20 -24.25 1.04
CA SER A 149 -0.11 -24.27 -0.42
C SER A 149 -1.45 -24.53 -1.10
N SER A 150 -2.34 -25.32 -0.46
CA SER A 150 -3.71 -25.56 -0.93
C SER A 150 -4.52 -24.27 -1.01
N VAL A 151 -4.42 -23.41 0.01
CA VAL A 151 -5.16 -22.15 0.08
C VAL A 151 -4.62 -21.14 -0.94
N ILE A 152 -3.29 -21.05 -1.08
CA ILE A 152 -2.66 -20.24 -2.13
C ILE A 152 -3.15 -20.68 -3.51
N SER A 153 -3.08 -21.99 -3.80
CA SER A 153 -3.56 -22.54 -5.07
C SER A 153 -5.02 -22.21 -5.33
N ASN A 154 -5.90 -22.33 -4.34
CA ASN A 154 -7.32 -22.04 -4.49
C ASN A 154 -7.57 -20.55 -4.75
N ALA A 155 -6.94 -19.67 -3.99
CA ALA A 155 -7.04 -18.23 -4.17
C ALA A 155 -6.54 -17.77 -5.55
N LEU A 156 -5.44 -18.36 -6.04
CA LEU A 156 -4.90 -18.10 -7.37
C LEU A 156 -5.84 -18.58 -8.48
N LYS A 157 -6.47 -19.75 -8.32
CA LYS A 157 -7.44 -20.29 -9.31
C LYS A 157 -8.74 -19.49 -9.36
N SER A 158 -9.20 -18.98 -8.22
CA SER A 158 -10.41 -18.14 -8.16
C SER A 158 -10.22 -16.74 -8.73
N ASN A 159 -8.97 -16.30 -8.93
CA ASN A 159 -8.66 -14.96 -9.40
C ASN A 159 -8.66 -14.91 -10.93
N LYS A 160 -9.57 -14.10 -11.50
CA LYS A 160 -9.76 -13.93 -12.95
C LYS A 160 -8.54 -13.31 -13.65
N ASP A 161 -7.70 -12.60 -12.91
CA ASP A 161 -6.52 -11.91 -13.44
C ASP A 161 -5.26 -12.79 -13.41
N ILE A 162 -5.37 -14.09 -13.09
CA ILE A 162 -4.23 -15.01 -13.02
C ILE A 162 -4.35 -16.12 -14.05
N LYS A 163 -3.30 -16.28 -14.86
CA LYS A 163 -3.13 -17.39 -15.80
C LYS A 163 -2.41 -18.53 -15.11
N CYS A 164 -3.02 -19.71 -15.17
CA CYS A 164 -2.46 -20.97 -14.71
C CYS A 164 -2.02 -21.81 -15.92
N VAL A 165 -0.79 -22.33 -15.89
CA VAL A 165 -0.26 -23.26 -16.91
C VAL A 165 0.37 -24.46 -16.22
N GLN A 166 0.15 -25.65 -16.78
CA GLN A 166 0.86 -26.85 -16.38
C GLN A 166 1.87 -27.22 -17.47
N PRO A 167 3.19 -27.20 -17.19
CA PRO A 167 4.19 -27.59 -18.18
C PRO A 167 4.08 -29.08 -18.54
N ALA A 168 4.31 -29.42 -19.80
CA ALA A 168 4.40 -30.82 -20.22
C ALA A 168 5.49 -31.54 -19.41
N LYS A 169 5.18 -32.76 -18.95
CA LYS A 169 6.08 -33.62 -18.15
C LYS A 169 6.37 -33.12 -16.72
N LYS A 170 5.59 -32.17 -16.17
CA LYS A 170 5.77 -31.70 -14.79
C LYS A 170 4.49 -31.80 -13.96
N ASN A 171 4.64 -32.25 -12.72
CA ASN A 171 3.54 -32.45 -11.76
C ASN A 171 3.17 -31.18 -10.97
N TYR A 172 3.51 -30.00 -11.48
CA TYR A 172 3.22 -28.73 -10.81
C TYR A 172 2.62 -27.69 -11.75
N LYS A 173 1.86 -26.76 -11.17
CA LYS A 173 1.24 -25.64 -11.87
C LYS A 173 2.05 -24.36 -11.67
N LEU A 174 2.06 -23.53 -12.71
CA LEU A 174 2.69 -22.22 -12.75
C LEU A 174 1.62 -21.14 -12.86
N TYR A 175 1.81 -20.03 -12.13
CA TYR A 175 0.86 -18.94 -12.03
C TYR A 175 1.51 -17.62 -12.42
N LYS A 176 0.81 -16.79 -13.18
CA LYS A 176 1.25 -15.45 -13.62
C LYS A 176 0.06 -14.50 -13.71
N ALA A 177 0.24 -13.24 -13.32
CA ALA A 177 -0.76 -12.18 -13.53
C ALA A 177 -0.91 -11.83 -15.02
N VAL A 178 -2.15 -11.75 -15.49
CA VAL A 178 -2.53 -11.39 -16.87
C VAL A 178 -2.73 -9.89 -17.02
N ARG A 179 -3.30 -9.25 -15.99
CA ARG A 179 -3.43 -7.80 -15.90
C ARG A 179 -2.46 -7.26 -14.87
N ILE A 180 -1.55 -6.39 -15.31
CA ILE A 180 -0.83 -5.49 -14.41
C ILE A 180 -1.80 -4.34 -14.17
N PHE A 181 -2.33 -4.21 -12.94
CA PHE A 181 -3.14 -3.05 -12.59
C PHE A 181 -2.26 -1.80 -12.71
N LYS A 182 -2.50 -0.97 -13.74
CA LYS A 182 -2.04 0.41 -13.72
C LYS A 182 -2.77 1.11 -12.58
N PRO A 183 -2.09 1.86 -11.70
CA PRO A 183 -2.75 2.58 -10.61
C PRO A 183 -3.88 3.45 -11.20
N LYS A 184 -5.10 3.32 -10.66
CA LYS A 184 -6.23 4.16 -11.07
C LYS A 184 -5.86 5.62 -10.79
N THR A 185 -5.56 6.36 -11.85
CA THR A 185 -5.51 7.82 -11.79
C THR A 185 -6.93 8.32 -11.59
N CYS A 186 -7.27 8.78 -10.39
CA CYS A 186 -8.50 9.52 -10.16
C CYS A 186 -8.47 10.80 -11.01
N LYS A 187 -9.45 10.94 -11.91
CA LYS A 187 -9.82 12.22 -12.53
C LYS A 187 -10.43 13.14 -11.47
#